data_AF-A0A7Z0QME1-F1
#
_entry.id   AF-A0A7Z0QME1-F1
#
_cell.length_a   1.000
_cell.length_b   1.000
_cell.length_c   1.000
_cell.angle_alpha   90.00
_cell.angle_beta   90.00
_cell.angle_gamma   90.00
#
_symmetry.space_group_name_H-M   'P 1'
#
loop_
_entity.id
_entity.type
_entity.pdbx_description
1 polymer ?
#
loop_
_entity_poly.entity_id
_entity_poly.type
_entity_poly.pdbx_seq_one_letter_code
_entity_poly.pdbx_strand_id
1 'polypeptide(L)'
;MPIAGANNIGLNHLRSAVAAADCGSFRQAAEMLGIRHSLLSRSIRQLEHWVGATLFERSRVGVVPTLAGRRILRMSRMILEQVDILVVTGRSSGNGDSGRLSIGFCTSISAGNLRASLTEFKHRAPQVELVPTFLGT
;
A
#
# COMPACT_ATOMS: atom_id res chain seq x y z
N MET A 1 -16.14 11.73 -18.09
CA MET A 1 -17.20 11.00 -17.37
C MET A 1 -16.60 10.39 -16.12
N PRO A 2 -17.13 10.66 -14.90
CA PRO A 2 -16.70 9.94 -13.72
C PRO A 2 -17.02 8.46 -13.89
N ILE A 3 -16.05 7.58 -13.62
CA ILE A 3 -16.22 6.14 -13.72
C ILE A 3 -17.20 5.73 -12.62
N ALA A 4 -18.41 5.29 -12.99
CA ALA A 4 -19.43 4.84 -12.05
C ALA A 4 -18.85 3.69 -11.21
N GLY A 5 -18.45 3.99 -9.96
CA GLY A 5 -17.77 3.05 -9.06
C GLY A 5 -16.59 3.65 -8.30
N ALA A 6 -15.93 4.69 -8.83
CA ALA A 6 -14.76 5.30 -8.18
C ALA A 6 -15.06 5.86 -6.77
N ASN A 7 -16.26 6.42 -6.56
CA ASN A 7 -16.68 6.96 -5.26
C ASN A 7 -16.98 5.88 -4.20
N ASN A 8 -17.06 4.61 -4.58
CA ASN A 8 -17.38 3.52 -3.65
C ASN A 8 -16.16 2.71 -3.22
N ILE A 9 -15.04 2.81 -3.95
CA ILE A 9 -13.79 2.12 -3.62
C ILE A 9 -13.10 2.81 -2.44
N GLY A 10 -13.44 2.39 -1.23
CA GLY A 10 -12.72 2.75 0.00
C GLY A 10 -11.37 2.03 0.15
N LEU A 11 -10.45 2.64 0.92
CA LEU A 11 -9.12 2.09 1.22
C LEU A 11 -9.17 0.73 1.94
N ASN A 12 -10.24 0.47 2.69
CA ASN A 12 -10.50 -0.84 3.32
C ASN A 12 -10.61 -1.97 2.29
N HIS A 13 -11.19 -1.71 1.11
CA HIS A 13 -11.28 -2.68 0.03
C HIS A 13 -9.90 -3.02 -0.54
N LEU A 14 -9.07 -1.98 -0.74
CA LEU A 14 -7.70 -2.13 -1.22
C LEU A 14 -6.85 -2.90 -0.21
N ARG A 15 -6.92 -2.55 1.08
CA ARG A 15 -6.23 -3.26 2.17
C ARG A 15 -6.65 -4.72 2.28
N SER A 16 -7.96 -5.00 2.18
CA SER A 16 -8.49 -6.37 2.22
C SER A 16 -7.92 -7.24 1.10
N ALA A 17 -7.87 -6.69 -0.12
CA ALA A 17 -7.33 -7.39 -1.28
C ALA A 17 -5.81 -7.59 -1.19
N VAL A 18 -5.06 -6.57 -0.77
CA VAL A 18 -3.60 -6.69 -0.59
C VAL A 18 -3.28 -7.74 0.48
N ALA A 19 -3.90 -7.67 1.65
CA ALA A 19 -3.70 -8.66 2.71
C ALA A 19 -4.04 -10.09 2.25
N ALA A 20 -5.14 -10.26 1.50
CA ALA A 20 -5.49 -11.56 0.93
C ALA A 20 -4.44 -12.12 -0.04
N ALA A 21 -3.83 -11.25 -0.84
CA ALA A 21 -2.76 -11.64 -1.76
C ALA A 21 -1.46 -11.99 -1.02
N ASP A 22 -1.12 -11.22 0.01
CA ASP A 22 0.12 -11.42 0.78
C ASP A 22 0.05 -12.67 1.66
N CYS A 23 -1.11 -12.95 2.27
CA CYS A 23 -1.31 -14.18 3.05
C CYS A 23 -1.59 -15.42 2.18
N GLY A 24 -2.00 -15.26 0.92
CA GLY A 24 -2.52 -16.37 0.09
C GLY A 24 -3.79 -17.02 0.67
N SER A 25 -4.44 -16.41 1.65
CA SER A 25 -5.61 -16.94 2.35
C SER A 25 -6.49 -15.82 2.87
N PHE A 26 -7.78 -15.88 2.53
CA PHE A 26 -8.78 -14.94 3.06
C PHE A 26 -8.95 -15.06 4.58
N ARG A 27 -8.79 -16.26 5.15
CA ARG A 27 -8.89 -16.47 6.59
C ARG A 27 -7.74 -15.78 7.33
N GLN A 28 -6.51 -16.06 6.92
CA GLN A 28 -5.32 -15.46 7.54
C GLN A 28 -5.28 -13.94 7.34
N ALA A 29 -5.69 -13.44 6.17
CA ALA A 29 -5.80 -12.01 5.94
C ALA A 29 -6.83 -11.34 6.85
N ALA A 30 -7.94 -12.01 7.16
CA ALA A 30 -8.97 -11.48 8.06
C ALA A 30 -8.46 -11.45 9.51
N GLU A 31 -7.74 -12.50 9.93
CA GLU A 31 -7.07 -12.57 11.22
C GLU A 31 -6.01 -11.46 11.36
N MET A 32 -5.16 -11.26 10.35
CA MET A 32 -4.15 -10.19 10.30
C MET A 32 -4.76 -8.80 10.42
N LEU A 33 -5.90 -8.57 9.76
CA LEU A 33 -6.59 -7.28 9.80
C LEU A 33 -7.52 -7.11 11.02
N GLY A 34 -7.64 -8.13 11.89
CA GLY A 34 -8.53 -8.09 13.06
C GLY A 34 -10.02 -8.00 12.71
N ILE A 35 -10.43 -8.51 11.54
CA ILE A 35 -11.82 -8.46 11.06
C ILE A 35 -12.42 -9.85 10.84
N ARG A 36 -13.75 -9.91 10.73
CA ARG A 36 -14.45 -11.15 10.41
C ARG A 36 -14.17 -11.58 8.97
N HIS A 37 -13.94 -12.87 8.74
CA HIS A 37 -13.73 -13.44 7.41
C HIS A 37 -14.85 -13.10 6.40
N SER A 38 -16.10 -13.05 6.84
CA SER A 38 -17.24 -12.65 6.00
C SER A 38 -17.17 -11.19 5.53
N LEU A 39 -16.61 -10.30 6.36
CA LEU A 39 -16.37 -8.89 6.00
C LEU A 39 -15.25 -8.77 4.98
N LEU A 40 -14.12 -9.46 5.18
CA LEU A 40 -13.02 -9.47 4.21
C LEU A 40 -13.49 -9.98 2.84
N SER A 41 -14.19 -11.12 2.84
CA SER A 41 -14.68 -11.73 1.60
C SER A 41 -15.71 -10.84 0.88
N ARG A 42 -16.56 -10.13 1.61
CA ARG A 42 -17.50 -9.15 1.04
C ARG A 42 -16.76 -7.94 0.46
N SER A 43 -15.79 -7.42 1.19
CA SER A 43 -14.95 -6.29 0.78
C SER A 43 -14.24 -6.55 -0.55
N ILE A 44 -13.64 -7.75 -0.69
CA ILE A 44 -12.99 -8.16 -1.95
C ILE A 44 -14.01 -8.32 -3.09
N ARG A 45 -15.17 -8.94 -2.85
CA ARG A 45 -16.22 -9.06 -3.87
C ARG A 45 -16.74 -7.69 -4.35
N GLN A 46 -16.88 -6.73 -3.45
CA GLN A 46 -17.29 -5.36 -3.81
C GLN A 46 -16.25 -4.69 -4.68
N LEU A 47 -14.96 -4.86 -4.35
CA LEU A 47 -13.87 -4.38 -5.19
C LEU A 47 -13.91 -5.01 -6.58
N GLU A 48 -14.02 -6.34 -6.67
CA GLU A 48 -14.15 -7.09 -7.93
C GLU A 48 -15.33 -6.61 -8.77
N HIS A 49 -16.46 -6.32 -8.13
CA HIS A 49 -17.64 -5.78 -8.79
C HIS A 49 -17.39 -4.40 -9.39
N TRP A 50 -16.80 -3.47 -8.64
CA TRP A 50 -16.58 -2.10 -9.13
C TRP A 50 -15.47 -2.00 -10.18
N VAL A 51 -14.43 -2.84 -10.09
CA VAL A 51 -13.37 -2.89 -11.11
C VAL A 51 -13.75 -3.76 -12.31
N GLY A 52 -14.86 -4.49 -12.24
CA GLY A 52 -15.35 -5.36 -13.31
C GLY A 52 -14.44 -6.55 -13.61
N ALA A 53 -13.65 -7.00 -12.64
CA ALA A 53 -12.69 -8.09 -12.83
C ALA A 53 -12.52 -8.94 -11.56
N THR A 54 -12.38 -10.26 -11.74
CA THR A 54 -12.02 -11.19 -10.67
C THR A 54 -10.57 -10.98 -10.27
N LEU A 55 -10.33 -10.72 -8.99
CA LEU A 55 -8.99 -10.50 -8.45
C LEU A 55 -8.32 -11.82 -8.07
N PHE A 56 -9.09 -12.80 -7.59
CA PHE A 56 -8.55 -14.06 -7.07
C PHE A 56 -9.22 -15.30 -7.67
N GLU A 57 -8.42 -16.29 -7.98
CA GLU A 57 -8.86 -17.66 -8.22
C GLU A 57 -8.69 -18.49 -6.94
N ARG A 58 -9.68 -19.35 -6.66
CA ARG A 58 -9.60 -20.30 -5.55
C ARG A 58 -8.81 -21.53 -6.01
N SER A 59 -7.78 -21.87 -5.25
CA SER A 59 -6.95 -23.05 -5.44
C SER A 59 -7.04 -23.97 -4.21
N ARG A 60 -6.58 -25.22 -4.35
CA ARG A 60 -6.46 -26.17 -3.23
C ARG A 60 -5.52 -25.66 -2.12
N VAL A 61 -4.61 -24.75 -2.45
CA VAL A 61 -3.60 -24.19 -1.52
C VAL A 61 -4.05 -22.85 -0.92
N GLY A 62 -5.15 -22.27 -1.39
CA GLY A 62 -5.63 -20.96 -0.93
C GLY A 62 -6.16 -20.10 -2.05
N VAL A 63 -5.83 -18.81 -2.04
CA VAL A 63 -6.21 -17.84 -3.07
C VAL A 63 -5.01 -17.38 -3.85
N VAL A 64 -5.14 -17.35 -5.18
CA VAL A 64 -4.08 -16.91 -6.09
C VAL A 64 -4.59 -15.74 -6.93
N PRO A 65 -3.85 -14.62 -7.04
CA PRO A 65 -4.26 -13.52 -7.88
C PRO A 65 -4.35 -13.90 -9.35
N THR A 66 -5.43 -13.51 -10.03
CA THR A 66 -5.56 -13.64 -11.48
C THR A 66 -4.59 -12.70 -12.21
N LEU A 67 -4.49 -12.79 -13.55
CA LEU A 67 -3.68 -11.83 -14.32
C LEU A 67 -4.17 -10.39 -14.14
N ALA A 68 -5.49 -10.17 -14.15
CA ALA A 68 -6.10 -8.87 -13.89
C ALA A 68 -5.88 -8.45 -12.42
N GLY A 69 -6.08 -9.38 -11.49
CA GLY A 69 -5.87 -9.19 -10.06
C GLY A 69 -4.47 -8.70 -9.73
N ARG A 70 -3.42 -9.28 -10.34
CA ARG A 70 -2.03 -8.83 -10.16
C ARG A 70 -1.81 -7.35 -10.53
N ARG A 71 -2.46 -6.86 -11.58
CA ARG A 71 -2.37 -5.45 -12.00
C ARG A 71 -3.08 -4.55 -11.01
N ILE A 72 -4.29 -4.94 -10.59
CA ILE A 72 -5.11 -4.19 -9.64
C ILE A 72 -4.41 -4.12 -8.28
N LEU A 73 -3.92 -5.24 -7.76
CA LEU A 73 -3.20 -5.30 -6.49
C LEU A 73 -1.95 -4.42 -6.48
N ARG A 74 -1.23 -4.32 -7.60
CA ARG A 74 -0.09 -3.40 -7.74
C ARG A 74 -0.54 -1.94 -7.58
N MET A 75 -1.60 -1.53 -8.27
CA MET A 75 -2.16 -0.18 -8.13
C MET A 75 -2.71 0.07 -6.72
N SER A 76 -3.36 -0.93 -6.11
CA SER A 76 -3.84 -0.86 -4.73
C SER A 76 -2.71 -0.56 -3.75
N ARG A 77 -1.57 -1.23 -3.87
CA ARG A 77 -0.39 -0.97 -3.03
C ARG A 77 0.13 0.47 -3.21
N MET A 78 0.23 0.94 -4.45
CA MET A 78 0.65 2.32 -4.73
C MET A 78 -0.30 3.35 -4.12
N ILE A 79 -1.62 3.15 -4.22
CA ILE A 79 -2.61 4.06 -3.62
C ILE A 79 -2.46 4.08 -2.09
N LEU A 80 -2.29 2.93 -1.46
CA LEU A 80 -2.10 2.85 -0.01
C LEU A 80 -0.82 3.56 0.43
N GLU A 81 0.28 3.38 -0.30
CA GLU A 81 1.54 4.10 -0.07
C GLU A 81 1.37 5.62 -0.21
N GLN A 82 0.64 6.10 -1.22
CA GLN A 82 0.36 7.54 -1.37
C GLN A 82 -0.47 8.09 -0.20
N VAL A 83 -1.40 7.31 0.35
CA VAL A 83 -2.14 7.71 1.55
C VAL A 83 -1.22 7.80 2.76
N ASP A 84 -0.30 6.85 2.92
CA ASP A 84 0.66 6.88 4.02
C ASP A 84 1.58 8.11 3.91
N ILE A 85 2.07 8.43 2.71
CA ILE A 85 2.84 9.65 2.42
C ILE A 85 2.02 10.90 2.78
N LEU A 86 0.75 10.96 2.36
CA LEU A 86 -0.14 12.09 2.65
C LEU A 86 -0.30 12.32 4.16
N VAL A 87 -0.43 11.25 4.95
CA VAL A 87 -0.52 11.35 6.42
C VAL A 87 0.78 11.87 7.01
N VAL A 88 1.93 11.40 6.52
CA VAL A 88 3.25 11.87 6.97
C VAL A 88 3.44 13.37 6.65
N THR A 89 3.16 13.78 5.42
CA THR A 89 3.29 15.19 4.97
C THR A 89 2.35 16.13 5.72
N GLY A 90 1.12 15.68 6.01
CA GLY A 90 0.17 16.47 6.80
C GLY A 90 0.66 16.69 8.23
N ARG A 91 1.25 15.66 8.86
CA ARG A 91 1.80 15.76 10.22
C ARG A 91 3.04 16.64 10.30
N SER A 92 3.90 16.65 9.29
CA SER A 92 5.08 17.53 9.26
C SER A 92 4.73 19.00 9.01
N SER A 93 3.66 19.29 8.26
CA SER A 93 3.21 20.66 7.99
C SER A 93 2.54 21.33 9.20
N GLY A 94 1.92 20.54 10.09
CA GLY A 94 1.21 21.07 11.27
C GLY A 94 2.07 21.44 12.48
N ASN A 95 3.33 20.98 12.54
CA ASN A 95 4.16 21.10 13.74
C ASN A 95 5.30 22.13 13.66
N GLY A 96 5.44 22.90 12.58
CA GLY A 96 6.52 23.90 12.48
C GLY A 96 7.93 23.31 12.42
N ASP A 97 8.08 21.99 12.26
CA ASP A 97 9.36 21.30 12.11
C ASP A 97 9.86 21.41 10.67
N SER A 98 10.35 22.60 10.34
CA SER A 98 11.15 22.86 9.14
C SER A 98 12.50 22.12 9.26
N GLY A 99 12.52 20.79 9.06
CA GLY A 99 13.79 20.05 9.13
C GLY A 99 13.76 18.52 9.08
N ARG A 100 12.59 17.86 8.98
CA ARG A 100 12.54 16.39 9.00
C ARG A 100 12.06 15.82 7.66
N LEU A 101 12.95 15.14 6.94
CA LEU A 101 12.63 14.40 5.72
C LEU A 101 12.64 12.90 6.04
N SER A 102 11.46 12.30 6.13
CA SER A 102 11.30 10.84 6.25
C SER A 102 11.18 10.24 4.85
N ILE A 103 11.98 9.20 4.57
CA ILE A 103 11.94 8.50 3.28
C ILE A 103 11.77 7.01 3.56
N GLY A 104 10.61 6.48 3.13
CA GLY A 104 10.32 5.04 3.13
C GLY A 104 10.65 4.44 1.77
N PHE A 105 11.26 3.25 1.76
CA PHE A 105 11.61 2.54 0.53
C PHE A 105 11.17 1.07 0.62
N CYS A 106 10.50 0.56 -0.41
CA CYS A 106 9.99 -0.82 -0.46
C CYS A 106 10.76 -1.73 -1.45
N THR A 107 11.94 -1.30 -1.92
CA THR A 107 12.84 -2.13 -2.75
C THR A 107 14.24 -2.12 -2.17
N SER A 108 14.96 -3.24 -2.34
CA SER A 108 16.36 -3.38 -1.95
C SER A 108 17.16 -2.12 -2.29
N ILE A 109 17.81 -1.54 -1.27
CA ILE A 109 18.70 -0.36 -1.34
C ILE A 109 19.79 -0.50 -2.42
N SER A 110 19.98 -1.69 -2.98
CA SER A 110 20.98 -2.04 -3.99
C SER A 110 20.61 -1.70 -5.44
N ALA A 111 19.37 -1.30 -5.77
CA ALA A 111 18.94 -1.15 -7.17
C ALA A 111 19.21 0.22 -7.82
N GLY A 112 19.80 1.21 -7.12
CA GLY A 112 20.04 2.51 -7.74
C GLY A 112 20.90 3.53 -6.97
N ASN A 113 21.10 4.69 -7.60
CA ASN A 113 21.99 5.79 -7.19
C ASN A 113 21.49 6.59 -5.95
N LEU A 114 20.48 6.06 -5.25
CA LEU A 114 19.83 6.69 -4.11
C LEU A 114 20.82 7.00 -2.99
N ARG A 115 21.78 6.12 -2.72
CA ARG A 115 22.84 6.37 -1.73
C ARG A 115 23.67 7.60 -2.10
N ALA A 116 24.01 7.78 -3.38
CA ALA A 116 24.78 8.94 -3.83
C ALA A 116 23.93 10.22 -3.72
N SER A 117 22.66 10.19 -4.16
CA SER A 117 21.74 11.33 -4.03
C SER A 117 21.48 11.74 -2.58
N LEU A 118 21.31 10.78 -1.66
CA LEU A 118 21.14 11.06 -0.22
C LEU A 118 22.42 11.64 0.40
N THR A 119 23.59 11.17 -0.02
CA THR A 119 24.87 11.71 0.45
C THR A 119 25.07 13.16 -0.01
N GLU A 120 24.77 13.44 -1.28
CA GLU A 120 24.85 14.80 -1.84
C GLU A 120 23.81 15.76 -1.24
N PHE A 121 22.63 15.25 -0.89
CA PHE A 121 21.59 16.04 -0.21
C PHE A 121 21.99 16.37 1.23
N LYS A 122 22.54 15.41 1.98
CA LYS A 122 23.06 15.65 3.34
C LYS A 122 24.18 16.69 3.36
N HIS A 123 25.02 16.72 2.31
CA HIS A 123 26.05 17.74 2.17
C HIS A 123 25.49 19.15 1.90
N ARG A 124 24.38 19.27 1.15
CA ARG A 124 23.75 20.56 0.84
C ARG A 124 22.79 21.07 1.91
N ALA A 125 22.21 20.19 2.71
CA ALA A 125 21.23 20.52 3.74
C ALA A 125 21.52 19.78 5.06
N PRO A 126 22.63 20.11 5.76
CA PRO A 126 23.05 19.43 6.99
C PRO A 126 22.06 19.58 8.15
N GLN A 127 21.18 20.58 8.11
CA GLN A 127 20.11 20.82 9.08
C GLN A 127 18.90 19.88 8.92
N VAL A 128 18.85 19.09 7.84
CA VAL A 128 17.75 18.15 7.59
C VAL A 128 18.12 16.78 8.14
N GLU A 129 17.38 16.33 9.16
CA GLU A 129 17.57 15.01 9.74
C GLU A 129 16.94 13.95 8.81
N LEU A 130 17.79 13.10 8.21
CA LEU A 130 17.37 11.95 7.43
C LEU A 130 17.08 10.79 8.37
N VAL A 131 15.80 10.46 8.56
CA VAL A 131 15.39 9.31 9.36
C VAL A 131 15.00 8.17 8.41
N PRO A 132 15.79 7.09 8.32
CA PRO A 132 15.37 5.91 7.58
C PRO A 132 14.23 5.24 8.35
N THR A 133 13.03 5.29 7.77
CA THR A 133 11.85 4.64 8.35
C THR A 133 11.64 3.32 7.63
N PHE A 134 11.96 2.22 8.32
CA PHE A 134 11.75 0.86 7.82
C PHE A 134 10.26 0.52 7.91
N LEU A 135 9.56 0.55 6.78
CA LEU A 135 8.15 0.16 6.70
C LEU A 135 8.05 -1.35 6.44
N GLY A 136 8.29 -2.12 7.51
CA GLY A 136 7.80 -3.49 7.71
C GLY A 136 8.31 -4.63 6.80
N THR A 137 8.38 -5.83 7.38
CA THR A 137 8.15 -7.10 6.66
C THR A 137 6.75 -7.59 6.98
#